data_AF-A0A523QY57-F1
#
_entry.id   AF-A0A523QY57-F1
#
_cell.length_a   1.000
_cell.length_b   1.000
_cell.length_c   1.000
_cell.angle_alpha   90.00
_cell.angle_beta   90.00
_cell.angle_gamma   90.00
#
_symmetry.space_group_name_H-M   'P 1'
#
loop_
_entity.id
_entity.type
_entity.pdbx_description
1 polymer ?
#
loop_
_entity_poly.entity_id
_entity_poly.type
_entity_poly.pdbx_seq_one_letter_code
_entity_poly.pdbx_strand_id
1 'polypeptide(L)'
;GTSEIQQSIISTFRWKATRKTKGEFYKTIRQEMEKLDSAVDDAGCRFYGLAAGVLNETIMLAHDNRLIRLQHVMFTLADMMTHVEVGASMARKAVALTKTGDSEAENFKAMSRIFADEVAQLVSRNALKILLGCGVFDQKAAHDFMETNSYNQLVCSSLNVINDMDLVADILFAR
;
A
#
# COMPACT_ATOMS: atom_id res chain seq x y z
N GLY A 1 -20.95 10.57 -5.74
CA GLY A 1 -21.00 11.02 -7.14
C GLY A 1 -19.70 10.69 -7.86
N THR A 2 -18.82 11.68 -8.04
CA THR A 2 -17.59 11.53 -8.84
C THR A 2 -16.58 10.55 -8.24
N SER A 3 -16.41 10.54 -6.91
CA SER A 3 -15.52 9.62 -6.20
C SER A 3 -15.92 8.15 -6.41
N GLU A 4 -17.22 7.84 -6.35
CA GLU A 4 -17.75 6.47 -6.56
C GLU A 4 -17.49 6.00 -8.00
N ILE A 5 -17.61 6.89 -8.99
CA ILE A 5 -17.29 6.58 -10.39
C ILE A 5 -15.81 6.24 -10.52
N GLN A 6 -14.93 7.06 -9.92
CA GLN A 6 -13.48 6.80 -9.93
C GLN A 6 -13.13 5.49 -9.24
N GLN A 7 -13.69 5.21 -8.05
CA GLN A 7 -13.47 3.95 -7.34
C GLN A 7 -13.95 2.75 -8.14
N SER A 8 -15.11 2.84 -8.80
CA SER A 8 -15.62 1.78 -9.68
C SER A 8 -14.67 1.49 -10.85
N ILE A 9 -14.15 2.55 -11.48
CA ILE A 9 -13.17 2.44 -12.57
C ILE A 9 -11.87 1.79 -12.06
N ILE A 10 -11.25 2.37 -11.02
CA ILE A 10 -9.96 1.92 -10.48
C ILE A 10 -10.04 0.44 -10.08
N SER A 11 -11.02 0.09 -9.24
CA SER A 11 -11.18 -1.28 -8.75
C SER A 11 -11.40 -2.27 -9.88
N THR A 12 -12.27 -1.94 -10.85
CA THR A 12 -12.56 -2.84 -11.98
C THR A 12 -11.33 -3.09 -12.84
N PHE A 13 -10.59 -2.05 -13.21
CA PHE A 13 -9.42 -2.20 -14.09
C PHE A 13 -8.27 -2.91 -13.37
N ARG A 14 -7.98 -2.56 -12.11
CA ARG A 14 -6.89 -3.17 -11.35
C ARG A 14 -7.18 -4.60 -10.95
N TRP A 15 -8.42 -4.92 -10.57
CA TRP A 15 -8.83 -6.31 -10.37
C TRP A 15 -8.63 -7.15 -11.65
N LYS A 16 -9.12 -6.66 -12.81
CA LYS A 16 -8.95 -7.37 -14.09
C LYS A 16 -7.47 -7.55 -14.46
N ALA A 17 -6.65 -6.52 -14.31
CA ALA A 17 -5.22 -6.59 -14.59
C ALA A 17 -4.53 -7.62 -13.69
N THR A 18 -4.81 -7.58 -12.39
CA THR A 18 -4.27 -8.52 -11.40
C THR A 18 -4.67 -9.96 -11.73
N ARG A 19 -5.95 -10.22 -12.04
CA ARG A 19 -6.41 -11.58 -12.41
C ARG A 19 -5.84 -12.06 -13.74
N LYS A 20 -5.82 -11.21 -14.76
CA LYS A 20 -5.25 -11.56 -16.08
C LYS A 20 -3.77 -11.95 -15.97
N THR A 21 -3.05 -11.30 -15.06
CA THR A 21 -1.62 -11.54 -14.81
C THR A 21 -1.34 -12.55 -13.70
N LYS A 22 -2.38 -13.22 -13.16
CA LYS A 22 -2.24 -14.17 -12.03
C LYS A 22 -1.48 -13.57 -10.82
N GLY A 23 -1.74 -12.30 -10.55
CA GLY A 23 -1.15 -11.52 -9.47
C GLY A 23 0.16 -10.80 -9.83
N GLU A 24 0.72 -11.02 -11.03
CA GLU A 24 2.01 -10.44 -11.37
C GLU A 24 2.01 -8.90 -11.33
N PHE A 25 0.88 -8.26 -11.61
CA PHE A 25 0.75 -6.81 -11.57
C PHE A 25 1.26 -6.17 -10.27
N TYR A 26 0.77 -6.62 -9.09
CA TYR A 26 1.23 -6.09 -7.81
C TYR A 26 2.50 -6.79 -7.29
N LYS A 27 2.80 -8.02 -7.74
CA LYS A 27 4.09 -8.67 -7.44
C LYS A 27 5.28 -7.92 -8.04
N THR A 28 5.13 -7.40 -9.26
CA THR A 28 6.14 -6.55 -9.89
C THR A 28 6.38 -5.28 -9.07
N ILE A 29 5.33 -4.63 -8.56
CA ILE A 29 5.48 -3.46 -7.68
C ILE A 29 6.22 -3.85 -6.40
N ARG A 30 5.86 -4.98 -5.77
CA ARG A 30 6.55 -5.48 -4.58
C ARG A 30 8.05 -5.71 -4.84
N GLN A 31 8.40 -6.44 -5.88
CA GLN A 31 9.80 -6.74 -6.23
C GLN A 31 10.60 -5.47 -6.55
N GLU A 32 9.99 -4.52 -7.25
CA GLU A 32 10.59 -3.22 -7.50
C GLU A 32 10.88 -2.49 -6.18
N MET A 33 9.92 -2.43 -5.27
CA MET A 33 10.10 -1.78 -3.97
C MET A 33 11.18 -2.46 -3.14
N GLU A 34 11.23 -3.80 -3.09
CA GLU A 34 12.31 -4.55 -2.40
C GLU A 34 13.70 -4.21 -2.97
N LYS A 35 13.80 -4.06 -4.30
CA LYS A 35 15.04 -3.63 -4.97
C LYS A 35 15.42 -2.19 -4.65
N LEU A 36 14.45 -1.28 -4.61
CA LEU A 36 14.70 0.13 -4.29
C LEU A 36 15.10 0.31 -2.83
N ASP A 37 14.47 -0.42 -1.91
CA ASP A 37 14.79 -0.44 -0.48
C ASP A 37 16.24 -0.87 -0.23
N SER A 38 16.71 -1.86 -0.99
CA SER A 38 18.11 -2.31 -0.93
C SER A 38 19.12 -1.25 -1.43
N ALA A 39 18.65 -0.24 -2.19
CA ALA A 39 19.49 0.83 -2.72
C ALA A 39 19.42 2.12 -1.88
N VAL A 40 18.28 2.38 -1.24
CA VAL A 40 18.02 3.50 -0.33
C VAL A 40 17.05 2.98 0.73
N ASP A 41 17.55 2.73 1.93
CA ASP A 41 16.89 1.98 3.01
C ASP A 41 15.90 2.83 3.83
N ASP A 42 15.84 4.13 3.59
CA ASP A 42 15.02 5.08 4.33
C ASP A 42 13.98 5.83 3.46
N ALA A 43 13.63 5.30 2.28
CA ALA A 43 12.62 5.89 1.40
C ALA A 43 11.18 5.34 1.61
N GLY A 44 10.97 4.44 2.58
CA GLY A 44 9.68 3.80 2.85
C GLY A 44 9.32 2.65 1.89
N CYS A 45 10.24 2.29 0.97
CA CYS A 45 10.07 1.28 -0.06
C CYS A 45 9.59 -0.06 0.51
N ARG A 46 10.21 -0.55 1.59
CA ARG A 46 9.80 -1.78 2.28
C ARG A 46 8.30 -1.86 2.53
N PHE A 47 7.69 -0.83 3.11
CA PHE A 47 6.28 -0.86 3.49
C PHE A 47 5.35 -0.79 2.29
N TYR A 48 5.69 -0.02 1.26
CA TYR A 48 4.95 -0.04 -0.01
C TYR A 48 4.99 -1.42 -0.68
N GLY A 49 6.14 -2.08 -0.65
CA GLY A 49 6.30 -3.43 -1.19
C GLY A 49 5.46 -4.48 -0.45
N LEU A 50 5.48 -4.44 0.89
CA LEU A 50 4.63 -5.30 1.70
C LEU A 50 3.14 -5.01 1.46
N ALA A 51 2.75 -3.74 1.37
CA ALA A 51 1.37 -3.32 1.13
C ALA A 51 0.86 -3.78 -0.25
N ALA A 52 1.71 -3.72 -1.28
CA ALA A 52 1.42 -4.29 -2.60
C ALA A 52 1.20 -5.80 -2.54
N GLY A 53 1.99 -6.52 -1.73
CA GLY A 53 1.82 -7.95 -1.48
C GLY A 53 0.46 -8.27 -0.84
N VAL A 54 0.10 -7.60 0.26
CA VAL A 54 -1.19 -7.78 0.94
C VAL A 54 -2.36 -7.46 0.01
N LEU A 55 -2.25 -6.36 -0.75
CA LEU A 55 -3.27 -5.98 -1.73
C LEU A 55 -3.45 -7.07 -2.79
N ASN A 56 -2.35 -7.62 -3.32
CA ASN A 56 -2.41 -8.71 -4.30
C ASN A 56 -3.24 -9.89 -3.78
N GLU A 57 -2.89 -10.39 -2.59
CA GLU A 57 -3.59 -11.55 -2.02
C GLU A 57 -5.04 -11.21 -1.64
N THR A 58 -5.32 -9.98 -1.20
CA THR A 58 -6.69 -9.53 -0.92
C THR A 58 -7.55 -9.54 -2.19
N ILE A 59 -7.01 -9.09 -3.33
CA ILE A 59 -7.72 -9.11 -4.63
C ILE A 59 -8.00 -10.56 -5.06
N MET A 60 -7.02 -11.45 -4.92
CA MET A 60 -7.17 -12.87 -5.29
C MET A 60 -8.26 -13.54 -4.44
N LEU A 61 -8.18 -13.37 -3.12
CA LEU A 61 -9.15 -13.88 -2.16
C LEU A 61 -10.56 -13.33 -2.40
N ALA A 62 -10.69 -12.02 -2.66
CA ALA A 62 -11.98 -11.40 -2.96
C ALA A 62 -12.59 -11.96 -4.26
N HIS A 63 -11.77 -12.22 -5.28
CA HIS A 63 -12.25 -12.81 -6.53
C HIS A 63 -12.70 -14.25 -6.34
N ASP A 64 -11.86 -15.09 -5.72
CA ASP A 64 -12.10 -16.53 -5.59
C ASP A 64 -13.35 -16.80 -4.74
N ASN A 65 -13.68 -15.90 -3.81
CA ASN A 65 -14.89 -15.94 -2.97
C ASN A 65 -16.05 -15.12 -3.52
N ARG A 66 -16.00 -14.68 -4.79
CA ARG A 66 -17.07 -13.93 -5.49
C ARG A 66 -17.46 -12.60 -4.83
N LEU A 67 -16.60 -12.03 -3.99
CA LEU A 67 -16.81 -10.76 -3.30
C LEU A 67 -16.70 -9.54 -4.22
N ILE A 68 -16.11 -9.70 -5.41
CA ILE A 68 -16.01 -8.65 -6.44
C ILE A 68 -17.37 -8.17 -6.98
N ARG A 69 -18.47 -8.84 -6.60
CA ARG A 69 -19.85 -8.42 -6.88
C ARG A 69 -20.39 -7.40 -5.86
N LEU A 70 -19.72 -7.26 -4.72
CA LEU A 70 -20.10 -6.35 -3.65
C LEU A 70 -19.44 -5.00 -3.90
N GLN A 71 -20.25 -3.96 -4.14
CA GLN A 71 -19.75 -2.61 -4.43
C GLN A 71 -18.80 -2.10 -3.35
N HIS A 72 -19.16 -2.29 -2.09
CA HIS A 72 -18.35 -1.83 -0.96
C HIS A 72 -16.97 -2.49 -0.90
N VAL A 73 -16.86 -3.78 -1.27
CA VAL A 73 -15.57 -4.48 -1.39
C VAL A 73 -14.75 -3.88 -2.51
N MET A 74 -15.37 -3.63 -3.67
CA MET A 74 -14.68 -3.00 -4.81
C MET A 74 -14.19 -1.60 -4.48
N PHE A 75 -14.96 -0.78 -3.77
CA PHE A 75 -14.53 0.55 -3.33
C PHE A 75 -13.39 0.48 -2.31
N THR A 76 -13.49 -0.43 -1.35
CA THR A 76 -12.43 -0.69 -0.37
C THR A 76 -11.12 -1.11 -1.05
N LEU A 77 -11.20 -1.95 -2.09
CA LEU A 77 -10.06 -2.33 -2.93
C LEU A 77 -9.53 -1.14 -3.73
N ALA A 78 -10.38 -0.29 -4.32
CA ALA A 78 -9.93 0.89 -5.06
C ALA A 78 -9.10 1.84 -4.18
N ASP A 79 -9.50 2.03 -2.92
CA ASP A 79 -8.73 2.86 -1.99
C ASP A 79 -7.34 2.26 -1.76
N MET A 80 -7.25 0.95 -1.50
CA MET A 80 -5.96 0.25 -1.33
C MET A 80 -5.10 0.35 -2.59
N MET A 81 -5.67 0.11 -3.77
CA MET A 81 -4.97 0.19 -5.06
C MET A 81 -4.39 1.58 -5.32
N THR A 82 -5.19 2.61 -5.06
CA THR A 82 -4.77 4.01 -5.23
C THR A 82 -3.60 4.34 -4.32
N HIS A 83 -3.71 4.02 -3.03
CA HIS A 83 -2.69 4.31 -2.03
C HIS A 83 -1.37 3.58 -2.33
N VAL A 84 -1.43 2.29 -2.65
CA VAL A 84 -0.23 1.50 -2.99
C VAL A 84 0.46 2.06 -4.24
N GLU A 85 -0.28 2.39 -5.31
CA GLU A 85 0.32 2.84 -6.56
C GLU A 85 0.90 4.26 -6.47
N VAL A 86 0.20 5.16 -5.76
CA VAL A 86 0.71 6.51 -5.49
C VAL A 86 1.92 6.43 -4.57
N GLY A 87 1.86 5.60 -3.53
CA GLY A 87 2.97 5.41 -2.57
C GLY A 87 4.23 4.86 -3.22
N ALA A 88 4.10 3.82 -4.04
CA ALA A 88 5.21 3.30 -4.82
C ALA A 88 5.81 4.37 -5.76
N SER A 89 4.98 5.25 -6.33
CA SER A 89 5.46 6.37 -7.17
C SER A 89 6.20 7.43 -6.36
N MET A 90 5.76 7.71 -5.13
CA MET A 90 6.44 8.61 -4.20
C MET A 90 7.82 8.07 -3.80
N ALA A 91 7.90 6.77 -3.48
CA ALA A 91 9.16 6.10 -3.17
C ALA A 91 10.14 6.15 -4.37
N ARG A 92 9.67 5.88 -5.59
CA ARG A 92 10.50 6.03 -6.81
C ARG A 92 11.08 7.43 -6.92
N LYS A 93 10.29 8.47 -6.65
CA LYS A 93 10.76 9.87 -6.68
C LYS A 93 11.81 10.12 -5.60
N ALA A 94 11.56 9.73 -4.36
CA ALA A 94 12.52 9.90 -3.25
C ALA A 94 13.86 9.22 -3.54
N VAL A 95 13.83 7.99 -4.07
CA VAL A 95 15.04 7.24 -4.45
C VAL A 95 15.76 7.91 -5.62
N ALA A 96 15.03 8.41 -6.62
CA ALA A 96 15.63 9.11 -7.75
C ALA A 96 16.38 10.38 -7.32
N LEU A 97 15.75 11.21 -6.49
CA LEU A 97 16.35 12.44 -5.93
C LEU A 97 17.60 12.13 -5.10
N THR A 98 17.54 11.08 -4.28
CA THR A 98 18.69 10.63 -3.48
C THR A 98 19.86 10.23 -4.38
N LYS A 99 19.60 9.48 -5.45
CA LYS A 99 20.65 9.04 -6.39
C LYS A 99 21.29 10.17 -7.17
N THR A 100 20.56 11.26 -7.43
CA THR A 100 21.10 12.44 -8.11
C THR A 100 21.75 13.44 -7.16
N GLY A 101 21.71 13.21 -5.84
CA GLY A 101 22.20 14.16 -4.84
C GLY A 101 21.40 15.46 -4.80
N ASP A 102 20.11 15.39 -5.13
CA ASP A 102 19.24 16.56 -5.15
C ASP A 102 19.02 17.10 -3.73
N SER A 103 18.96 18.43 -3.58
CA SER A 103 18.77 19.07 -2.28
C SER A 103 17.41 18.76 -1.64
N GLU A 104 16.41 18.36 -2.43
CA GLU A 104 15.09 17.95 -1.92
C GLU A 104 15.03 16.48 -1.48
N ALA A 105 16.12 15.71 -1.62
CA ALA A 105 16.12 14.27 -1.36
C ALA A 105 15.65 13.91 0.06
N GLU A 106 16.20 14.56 1.09
CA GLU A 106 15.83 14.31 2.49
C GLU A 106 14.36 14.66 2.75
N ASN A 107 13.86 15.74 2.16
CA ASN A 107 12.48 16.17 2.29
C ASN A 107 11.53 15.10 1.72
N PHE A 108 11.82 14.62 0.50
CA PHE A 108 11.00 13.59 -0.14
C PHE A 108 11.07 12.25 0.57
N LYS A 109 12.22 11.88 1.15
CA LYS A 109 12.33 10.65 1.95
C LYS A 109 11.47 10.71 3.20
N ALA A 110 11.53 11.80 3.96
CA ALA A 110 10.68 11.99 5.14
C ALA A 110 9.19 11.94 4.81
N MET A 111 8.76 12.69 3.79
CA MET A 111 7.37 12.66 3.32
C MET A 111 6.97 11.26 2.81
N SER A 112 7.88 10.55 2.15
CA SER A 112 7.63 9.20 1.64
C SER A 112 7.46 8.19 2.76
N ARG A 113 8.21 8.29 3.86
CA ARG A 113 8.05 7.43 5.04
C ARG A 113 6.72 7.68 5.76
N ILE A 114 6.32 8.94 5.92
CA ILE A 114 4.99 9.30 6.47
C ILE A 114 3.89 8.67 5.64
N PHE A 115 3.95 8.85 4.31
CA PHE A 115 2.92 8.28 3.45
C PHE A 115 2.99 6.74 3.40
N ALA A 116 4.17 6.15 3.56
CA ALA A 116 4.32 4.70 3.65
C ALA A 116 3.58 4.12 4.87
N ASP A 117 3.60 4.83 6.00
CA ASP A 117 2.77 4.50 7.17
C ASP A 117 1.28 4.61 6.85
N GLU A 118 0.83 5.70 6.23
CA GLU A 118 -0.58 5.87 5.85
C GLU A 118 -1.06 4.74 4.92
N VAL A 119 -0.26 4.39 3.90
CA VAL A 119 -0.56 3.29 2.98
C VAL A 119 -0.62 1.96 3.71
N ALA A 120 0.35 1.68 4.59
CA ALA A 120 0.38 0.45 5.37
C ALA A 120 -0.86 0.34 6.27
N GLN A 121 -1.17 1.36 7.05
CA GLN A 121 -2.34 1.37 7.95
C GLN A 121 -3.66 1.21 7.17
N LEU A 122 -3.79 1.90 6.03
CA LEU A 122 -4.97 1.78 5.17
C LEU A 122 -5.14 0.38 4.61
N VAL A 123 -4.07 -0.21 4.07
CA VAL A 123 -4.09 -1.56 3.49
C VAL A 123 -4.38 -2.61 4.56
N SER A 124 -3.72 -2.52 5.72
CA SER A 124 -3.96 -3.40 6.87
C SER A 124 -5.41 -3.37 7.32
N ARG A 125 -5.96 -2.18 7.54
CA ARG A 125 -7.34 -1.98 7.99
C ARG A 125 -8.34 -2.49 6.96
N ASN A 126 -8.13 -2.16 5.69
CA ASN A 126 -9.08 -2.47 4.62
C ASN A 126 -9.06 -3.95 4.24
N ALA A 127 -7.90 -4.61 4.26
CA ALA A 127 -7.82 -6.07 4.12
C ALA A 127 -8.63 -6.76 5.22
N LEU A 128 -8.40 -6.40 6.49
CA LEU A 128 -9.17 -6.94 7.61
C LEU A 128 -10.67 -6.66 7.49
N LYS A 129 -11.06 -5.45 7.07
CA LYS A 129 -12.46 -5.10 6.83
C LYS A 129 -13.11 -6.03 5.79
N ILE A 130 -12.39 -6.38 4.73
CA ILE A 130 -12.89 -7.33 3.71
C ILE A 130 -13.00 -8.74 4.31
N LEU A 131 -11.95 -9.24 4.96
CA LEU A 131 -11.93 -10.59 5.50
C LEU A 131 -12.98 -10.79 6.61
N LEU A 132 -13.00 -9.93 7.63
CA LEU A 132 -13.89 -10.09 8.77
C LEU A 132 -15.29 -9.52 8.53
N GLY A 133 -15.43 -8.53 7.64
CA GLY A 133 -16.68 -7.80 7.46
C GLY A 133 -17.64 -8.39 6.43
N CYS A 134 -17.20 -9.32 5.58
CA CYS A 134 -18.06 -9.92 4.55
C CYS A 134 -18.91 -11.11 5.03
N GLY A 135 -18.63 -11.64 6.23
CA GLY A 135 -19.32 -12.83 6.77
C GLY A 135 -19.00 -14.15 6.05
N VAL A 136 -18.01 -14.16 5.14
CA VAL A 136 -17.61 -15.35 4.37
C VAL A 136 -16.46 -16.10 5.05
N PHE A 137 -15.58 -15.40 5.76
CA PHE A 137 -14.42 -15.99 6.43
C PHE A 137 -14.65 -16.08 7.93
N ASP A 138 -14.16 -17.16 8.54
CA ASP A 138 -14.08 -17.27 9.98
C ASP A 138 -12.84 -16.54 10.54
N GLN A 139 -12.77 -16.44 11.87
CA GLN A 139 -11.65 -15.75 12.53
C GLN A 139 -10.30 -16.43 12.25
N LYS A 140 -10.29 -17.75 12.08
CA LYS A 140 -9.08 -18.51 11.80
C LYS A 140 -8.54 -18.18 10.41
N ALA A 141 -9.39 -18.17 9.39
CA ALA A 141 -9.00 -17.80 8.03
C ALA A 141 -8.46 -16.37 7.95
N ALA A 142 -9.04 -15.44 8.71
CA ALA A 142 -8.51 -14.07 8.82
C ALA A 142 -7.13 -14.03 9.50
N HIS A 143 -6.94 -14.80 10.57
CA HIS A 143 -5.65 -14.93 11.25
C HIS A 143 -4.58 -15.53 10.32
N ASP A 144 -4.87 -16.67 9.67
CA ASP A 144 -3.96 -17.37 8.77
C ASP A 144 -3.55 -16.45 7.59
N PHE A 145 -4.46 -15.62 7.09
CA PHE A 145 -4.17 -14.62 6.07
C PHE A 145 -3.19 -13.55 6.57
N MET A 146 -3.38 -13.04 7.79
CA MET A 146 -2.48 -12.03 8.36
C MET A 146 -1.06 -12.57 8.57
N GLU A 147 -0.95 -13.79 9.10
CA GLU A 147 0.32 -14.45 9.37
C GLU A 147 1.11 -14.68 8.07
N THR A 148 0.44 -15.18 7.03
CA THR A 148 1.06 -15.48 5.72
C THR A 148 1.56 -14.23 4.99
N ASN A 149 0.92 -13.08 5.21
CA ASN A 149 1.17 -11.85 4.44
C ASN A 149 1.99 -10.80 5.19
N SER A 150 2.77 -11.19 6.21
CA SER A 150 3.64 -10.30 6.97
C SER A 150 2.90 -9.10 7.59
N TYR A 151 1.65 -9.29 8.01
CA TYR A 151 0.80 -8.22 8.54
C TYR A 151 1.46 -7.48 9.71
N ASN A 152 2.10 -8.22 10.62
CA ASN A 152 2.81 -7.64 11.76
C ASN A 152 3.94 -6.69 11.34
N GLN A 153 4.61 -6.96 10.22
CA GLN A 153 5.62 -6.04 9.70
C GLN A 153 4.98 -4.76 9.14
N LEU A 154 3.81 -4.88 8.51
CA LEU A 154 3.07 -3.73 7.99
C LEU A 154 2.69 -2.76 9.11
N VAL A 155 2.21 -3.28 10.24
CA VAL A 155 1.79 -2.45 11.40
C VAL A 155 2.97 -1.73 12.05
N CYS A 156 4.19 -2.22 11.90
CA CYS A 156 5.39 -1.54 12.37
C CYS A 156 5.78 -0.31 11.54
N SER A 157 5.03 0.06 10.50
CA SER A 157 5.28 1.26 9.68
C SER A 157 5.27 2.56 10.48
N SER A 158 4.54 2.60 11.59
CA SER A 158 4.41 3.81 12.42
C SER A 158 5.64 4.09 13.27
N LEU A 159 6.65 3.20 13.26
CA LEU A 159 7.90 3.43 13.96
C LEU A 159 8.53 4.74 13.46
N ASN A 160 8.79 5.66 14.39
CA ASN A 160 9.43 6.96 14.13
C ASN A 160 8.60 7.96 13.29
N VAL A 161 7.34 7.68 12.96
CA VAL A 161 6.54 8.55 12.07
C VAL A 161 6.31 9.96 12.64
N ILE A 162 6.26 10.11 13.96
CA ILE A 162 6.12 11.43 14.62
C ILE A 162 7.38 12.28 14.40
N ASN A 163 8.57 11.68 14.49
CA ASN A 163 9.81 12.40 14.22
C ASN A 163 9.91 12.79 12.74
N ASP A 164 9.42 11.95 11.82
CA ASP A 164 9.33 12.31 10.40
C ASP A 164 8.35 13.47 10.16
N MET A 165 7.22 13.48 10.88
CA MET A 165 6.25 14.60 10.83
C MET A 165 6.86 15.90 11.34
N ASP A 166 7.61 15.85 12.46
CA ASP A 166 8.32 17.01 12.98
C ASP A 166 9.38 17.51 11.99
N LEU A 167 10.17 16.60 11.40
CA LEU A 167 11.13 16.94 10.35
C LEU A 167 10.48 17.65 9.16
N VAL A 168 9.35 17.13 8.67
CA VAL A 168 8.60 17.77 7.57
C VAL A 168 8.03 19.12 8.00
N ALA A 169 7.57 19.26 9.25
CA ALA A 169 7.12 20.54 9.77
C ALA A 169 8.25 21.58 9.81
N ASP A 170 9.44 21.20 10.27
CA ASP A 170 10.61 22.07 10.30
C ASP A 170 11.01 22.51 8.88
N ILE A 171 10.94 21.62 7.90
CA ILE A 171 11.16 21.93 6.47
C ILE A 171 10.14 22.93 5.93
N LEU A 172 8.84 22.71 6.19
CA LEU A 172 7.76 23.52 5.62
C LEU A 172 7.62 24.89 6.28
N PHE A 173 7.92 24.98 7.58
CA PHE A 173 7.69 26.17 8.39
C PHE A 173 8.97 26.87 8.84
N ALA A 174 10.15 26.34 8.49
CA ALA A 174 11.46 26.88 8.85
C ALA A 174 11.59 27.16 10.37
N ARG A 175 11.18 26.18 11.19
CA ARG A 175 11.23 26.25 12.66
C ARG A 175 12.62 25.92 13.20
#